data_AF-A0A2D4PY95-F1
#
_entry.id   AF-A0A2D4PY95-F1
#
_cell.length_a   1.000
_cell.length_b   1.000
_cell.length_c   1.000
_cell.angle_alpha   90.00
_cell.angle_beta   90.00
_cell.angle_gamma   90.00
#
_symmetry.space_group_name_H-M   'P 1'
#
loop_
_entity.id
_entity.type
_entity.pdbx_description
1 polymer ?
#
loop_
_entity_poly.entity_id
_entity_poly.type
_entity_poly.pdbx_seq_one_letter_code
_entity_poly.pdbx_strand_id
1 'polypeptide(L)'
;LRSMLNSPWQSEEEGSWLREYPVTLMQFFRYLYHNVPDLASMWMSPDFLCALAATVFPFNIRPYSEMVTDLDDDAGSPAEEFKAFASDTGMNRSQSEYCNVGSKTFLTNHPAKKFVFDFMRVLIIDNLCLTPASKQTPLIDLLLEASPERSTRAQQKEFQTYILDSVMDHLLAADVLLGEDASLPITSGGSYQVLVNNVFYFTQRVVDKLWQGMFNKESKLLIDFTLQLIAQSKRRSQGLSLDAIYHCLNRTILYQFSRPHKTVPQQVALLDSLRMLTVNRTLILGPANHDQEFISCLAHCLINLYAGR
;
A
#
# COMPACT_ATOMS: atom_id res chain seq x y z
N LEU A 1 10.55 4.37 -21.59
CA LEU A 1 10.81 3.61 -20.36
C LEU A 1 10.09 2.26 -20.32
N ARG A 2 8.75 2.22 -20.32
CA ARG A 2 7.94 0.97 -20.27
C ARG A 2 8.42 -0.13 -21.23
N SER A 3 8.67 0.21 -22.50
CA SER A 3 9.16 -0.74 -23.50
C SER A 3 10.49 -1.40 -23.10
N MET A 4 11.42 -0.66 -22.51
CA MET A 4 12.72 -1.20 -22.07
C MET A 4 12.57 -2.14 -20.88
N LEU A 5 11.74 -1.79 -19.88
CA LEU A 5 11.47 -2.65 -18.71
C LEU A 5 10.74 -3.96 -19.07
N ASN A 6 10.20 -4.04 -20.28
CA ASN A 6 9.47 -5.17 -20.83
C ASN A 6 10.23 -5.91 -21.94
N SER A 7 11.43 -5.44 -22.29
CA SER A 7 12.28 -6.10 -23.29
C SER A 7 12.95 -7.35 -22.67
N PRO A 8 13.46 -8.30 -23.48
CA PRO A 8 14.13 -9.49 -22.96
C PRO A 8 15.53 -9.15 -22.43
N TRP A 9 15.63 -8.67 -21.19
CA TRP A 9 16.88 -8.22 -20.55
C TRP A 9 17.56 -9.32 -19.70
N GLN A 10 16.88 -10.43 -19.45
CA GLN A 10 17.36 -11.50 -18.57
C GLN A 10 18.58 -12.23 -19.14
N SER A 11 18.65 -12.39 -20.47
CA SER A 11 19.79 -12.98 -21.17
C SER A 11 20.96 -12.01 -21.36
N GLU A 12 20.77 -10.73 -21.05
CA GLU A 12 21.81 -9.71 -21.21
C GLU A 12 22.87 -9.81 -20.11
N GLU A 13 24.10 -9.46 -20.45
CA GLU A 13 25.21 -9.39 -19.49
C GLU A 13 25.02 -8.25 -18.47
N GLU A 14 25.63 -8.39 -17.29
CA GLU A 14 25.78 -7.25 -16.36
C GLU A 14 26.57 -6.14 -17.05
N GLY A 15 26.08 -4.89 -16.97
CA GLY A 15 26.62 -3.78 -17.76
C GLY A 15 25.92 -3.54 -19.10
N SER A 16 25.01 -4.41 -19.54
CA SER A 16 24.25 -4.17 -20.78
C SER A 16 23.39 -2.91 -20.66
N TRP A 17 23.39 -2.12 -21.74
CA TRP A 17 22.58 -0.91 -21.85
C TRP A 17 21.10 -1.16 -21.52
N LEU A 18 20.59 -2.36 -21.86
CA LEU A 18 19.18 -2.69 -21.65
C LEU A 18 18.84 -2.80 -20.16
N ARG A 19 19.82 -3.18 -19.32
CA ARG A 19 19.68 -3.25 -17.86
C ARG A 19 19.95 -1.90 -17.19
N GLU A 20 20.99 -1.19 -17.62
CA GLU A 20 21.48 0.03 -16.96
C GLU A 20 20.74 1.29 -17.39
N TYR A 21 20.46 1.46 -18.69
CA TYR A 21 19.90 2.70 -19.22
C TYR A 21 18.55 3.07 -18.59
N PRO A 22 17.61 2.13 -18.34
CA PRO A 22 16.38 2.46 -17.62
C PRO A 22 16.60 2.95 -16.18
N VAL A 23 17.66 2.49 -15.51
CA VAL A 23 18.05 2.97 -14.18
C VAL A 23 18.56 4.41 -14.27
N THR A 24 19.44 4.69 -15.23
CA THR A 24 19.95 6.04 -15.50
C THR A 24 18.83 7.03 -15.82
N LEU A 25 17.83 6.62 -16.60
CA LEU A 25 16.65 7.46 -16.88
C LEU A 25 15.84 7.79 -15.62
N MET A 26 15.67 6.85 -14.70
CA MET A 26 14.99 7.11 -13.43
C MET A 26 15.79 8.07 -12.53
N GLN A 27 17.12 7.95 -12.53
CA GLN A 27 17.98 8.91 -11.84
C GLN A 27 17.88 10.31 -12.47
N PHE A 28 17.80 10.39 -13.79
CA PHE A 28 17.58 11.65 -14.50
C PHE A 28 16.20 12.25 -14.19
N PHE A 29 15.14 11.45 -14.13
CA PHE A 29 13.81 11.92 -13.70
C PHE A 29 13.85 12.49 -12.29
N ARG A 30 14.54 11.81 -11.37
CA ARG A 30 14.75 12.32 -10.01
C ARG A 30 15.52 13.64 -10.03
N TYR A 31 16.57 13.76 -10.84
CA TYR A 31 17.30 15.02 -10.99
C TYR A 31 16.38 16.14 -11.49
N LEU A 32 15.61 15.90 -12.56
CA LEU A 32 14.68 16.89 -13.11
C LEU A 32 13.62 17.32 -12.09
N TYR A 33 13.06 16.37 -11.34
CA TYR A 33 12.07 16.65 -10.31
C TYR A 33 12.57 17.64 -9.26
N HIS A 34 13.82 17.50 -8.79
CA HIS A 34 14.38 18.38 -7.76
C HIS A 34 14.95 19.69 -8.31
N ASN A 35 15.40 19.71 -9.57
CA ASN A 35 16.18 20.84 -10.11
C ASN A 35 15.44 21.67 -11.16
N VAL A 36 14.25 21.24 -11.61
CA VAL A 36 13.47 21.94 -12.65
C VAL A 36 12.04 22.20 -12.15
N PRO A 37 11.81 23.29 -11.39
CA PRO A 37 10.50 23.63 -10.82
C PRO A 37 9.40 23.81 -11.87
N ASP A 38 9.75 24.23 -13.09
CA ASP A 38 8.80 24.44 -14.19
C ASP A 38 8.04 23.16 -14.58
N LEU A 39 8.57 21.99 -14.22
CA LEU A 39 7.94 20.69 -14.46
C LEU A 39 7.02 20.24 -13.31
N ALA A 40 6.87 21.01 -12.23
CA ALA A 40 6.11 20.62 -11.04
C ALA A 40 4.70 20.08 -11.35
N SER A 41 3.97 20.75 -12.24
CA SER A 41 2.61 20.33 -12.64
C SER A 41 2.59 19.03 -13.44
N MET A 42 3.63 18.76 -14.24
CA MET A 42 3.75 17.53 -15.04
C MET A 42 3.87 16.31 -14.14
N TRP A 43 4.71 16.37 -13.10
CA TRP A 43 4.94 15.26 -12.16
C TRP A 43 3.69 14.85 -11.38
N MET A 44 2.75 15.78 -11.25
CA MET A 44 1.47 15.61 -10.56
C MET A 44 0.32 15.24 -11.49
N SER A 45 0.55 15.23 -12.81
CA SER A 45 -0.51 14.98 -13.79
C SER A 45 -0.92 13.50 -13.79
N PRO A 46 -2.22 13.18 -13.92
CA PRO A 46 -2.69 11.81 -14.04
C PRO A 46 -2.01 11.06 -15.19
N ASP A 47 -1.81 11.72 -16.34
CA ASP A 47 -1.18 11.11 -17.52
C ASP A 47 0.25 10.65 -17.23
N PHE A 48 1.04 11.49 -16.54
CA PHE A 48 2.40 11.11 -16.15
C PHE A 48 2.39 9.96 -15.14
N LEU A 49 1.56 10.03 -14.10
CA LEU A 49 1.48 9.02 -13.05
C LEU A 49 1.04 7.65 -13.62
N CYS A 50 0.03 7.64 -14.49
CA CYS A 50 -0.42 6.45 -15.21
C CYS A 50 0.69 5.88 -16.11
N ALA A 51 1.39 6.73 -16.87
CA ALA A 51 2.48 6.30 -17.72
C ALA A 51 3.65 5.72 -16.92
N LEU A 52 3.99 6.32 -15.77
CA LEU A 52 5.04 5.87 -14.86
C LEU A 52 4.67 4.53 -14.21
N ALA A 53 3.47 4.42 -13.63
CA ALA A 53 2.96 3.19 -13.03
C ALA A 53 2.94 2.06 -14.06
N ALA A 54 2.46 2.31 -15.27
CA ALA A 54 2.40 1.33 -16.35
C ALA A 54 3.78 0.72 -16.72
N THR A 55 4.90 1.38 -16.38
CA THR A 55 6.25 0.85 -16.65
C THR A 55 6.58 -0.43 -15.90
N VAL A 56 5.99 -0.65 -14.71
CA VAL A 56 6.26 -1.84 -13.89
C VAL A 56 5.32 -3.01 -14.21
N PHE A 57 4.27 -2.77 -14.98
CA PHE A 57 3.37 -3.81 -15.46
C PHE A 57 3.94 -4.47 -16.72
N PRO A 58 3.93 -5.81 -16.79
CA PRO A 58 4.32 -6.49 -18.00
C PRO A 58 3.37 -6.13 -19.16
N PHE A 59 3.84 -6.19 -20.40
CA PHE A 59 2.92 -6.18 -21.53
C PHE A 59 2.09 -7.46 -21.49
N ASN A 60 0.78 -7.33 -21.25
CA ASN A 60 -0.13 -8.46 -21.35
C ASN A 60 -0.31 -8.81 -22.83
N ILE A 61 0.47 -9.80 -23.29
CA ILE A 61 0.40 -10.39 -24.64
C ILE A 61 -0.75 -11.42 -24.74
N ARG A 62 -1.46 -11.69 -23.62
CA ARG A 62 -2.55 -12.67 -23.61
C ARG A 62 -3.71 -12.26 -24.54
N PRO A 63 -4.27 -13.21 -25.32
CA PRO A 63 -5.50 -12.99 -26.07
C PRO A 63 -6.65 -12.59 -25.13
N TYR A 64 -7.54 -11.71 -25.59
CA TYR A 64 -8.69 -11.22 -24.81
C TYR A 64 -9.57 -12.34 -24.23
N SER A 65 -9.65 -13.49 -24.93
CA SER A 65 -10.39 -14.68 -24.51
C SER A 65 -9.88 -15.32 -23.22
N GLU A 66 -8.59 -15.16 -22.88
CA GLU A 66 -7.97 -15.69 -21.66
C GLU A 66 -8.05 -14.71 -20.47
N MET A 67 -8.54 -13.49 -20.69
CA MET A 67 -8.69 -12.48 -19.63
C MET A 67 -10.04 -12.58 -18.90
N VAL A 68 -11.02 -13.24 -19.50
CA VAL A 68 -12.40 -13.35 -18.96
C VAL A 68 -12.45 -14.25 -17.73
N THR A 69 -11.55 -15.23 -17.61
CA THR A 69 -11.50 -16.15 -16.46
C THR A 69 -10.97 -15.53 -15.18
N ASP A 70 -10.31 -14.35 -15.25
CA ASP A 70 -9.82 -13.62 -14.06
C ASP A 70 -10.89 -12.68 -13.46
N LEU A 71 -12.06 -12.55 -14.10
CA LEU A 71 -13.16 -11.66 -13.68
C LEU A 71 -14.16 -12.34 -12.74
N ASP A 72 -14.23 -13.67 -12.72
CA ASP A 72 -15.34 -14.43 -12.11
C ASP A 72 -15.00 -15.15 -10.79
N ASP A 73 -13.81 -14.95 -10.20
CA ASP A 73 -13.51 -15.45 -8.85
C ASP A 73 -13.20 -14.27 -7.90
N ASP A 74 -13.98 -14.17 -6.81
CA ASP A 74 -13.90 -13.19 -5.71
C ASP A 74 -14.57 -11.82 -5.88
N ALA A 75 -15.79 -11.79 -6.40
CA ALA A 75 -16.84 -10.92 -5.81
C ALA A 75 -17.44 -11.57 -4.54
N GLY A 76 -16.59 -12.15 -3.69
CA GLY A 76 -16.97 -12.76 -2.43
C GLY A 76 -17.10 -11.68 -1.35
N SER A 77 -18.15 -11.79 -0.54
CA SER A 77 -18.23 -11.12 0.76
C SER A 77 -16.92 -11.33 1.53
N PRO A 78 -16.48 -10.41 2.43
CA PRO A 78 -15.23 -10.56 3.19
C PRO A 78 -15.06 -11.89 3.93
N ALA A 79 -16.09 -12.73 4.05
CA ALA A 79 -16.03 -14.07 4.60
C ALA A 79 -15.38 -15.15 3.69
N GLU A 80 -15.18 -14.91 2.39
CA GLU A 80 -14.92 -15.99 1.42
C GLU A 80 -13.49 -16.11 0.84
N GLU A 81 -12.54 -15.22 1.18
CA GLU A 81 -11.14 -15.30 0.70
C GLU A 81 -10.33 -16.53 1.20
N PHE A 82 -10.96 -17.51 1.86
CA PHE A 82 -10.26 -18.60 2.56
C PHE A 82 -10.09 -19.91 1.76
N LYS A 83 -10.16 -19.87 0.42
CA LYS A 83 -9.80 -21.04 -0.42
C LYS A 83 -8.38 -21.04 -0.98
N ALA A 84 -7.56 -20.03 -0.69
CA ALA A 84 -6.18 -19.97 -1.20
C ALA A 84 -5.16 -20.78 -0.35
N PHE A 85 -5.49 -22.01 0.07
CA PHE A 85 -4.52 -22.99 0.58
C PHE A 85 -5.04 -24.42 0.35
N ALA A 86 -5.43 -24.76 -0.89
CA ALA A 86 -5.60 -26.16 -1.28
C ALA A 86 -5.41 -26.36 -2.79
N SER A 87 -4.51 -27.30 -3.10
CA SER A 87 -4.39 -28.08 -4.33
C SER A 87 -4.28 -27.34 -5.67
N ASP A 88 -3.04 -27.35 -6.15
CA ASP A 88 -2.61 -27.55 -7.53
C ASP A 88 -3.60 -28.42 -8.33
N THR A 89 -4.47 -27.81 -9.12
CA THR A 89 -5.19 -28.48 -10.20
C THR A 89 -5.05 -27.68 -11.48
N GLY A 90 -4.02 -28.05 -12.25
CA GLY A 90 -4.00 -28.11 -13.72
C GLY A 90 -4.49 -26.88 -14.46
N MET A 91 -3.55 -26.06 -14.94
CA MET A 91 -3.87 -25.02 -15.92
C MET A 91 -2.94 -25.08 -17.13
N ASN A 92 -3.56 -25.03 -18.30
CA ASN A 92 -2.94 -25.06 -19.62
C ASN A 92 -1.87 -23.97 -19.75
N ARG A 93 -0.66 -24.40 -20.12
CA ARG A 93 0.53 -23.56 -20.29
C ARG A 93 0.44 -22.75 -21.58
N SER A 94 0.18 -21.44 -21.46
CA SER A 94 0.42 -20.47 -22.53
C SER A 94 1.77 -19.76 -22.33
N GLN A 95 2.46 -19.47 -23.44
CA GLN A 95 3.88 -19.12 -23.64
C GLN A 95 4.44 -17.86 -22.91
N SER A 96 3.83 -17.43 -21.81
CA SER A 96 4.32 -16.31 -20.98
C SER A 96 5.43 -16.69 -19.98
N GLU A 97 5.80 -17.98 -19.89
CA GLU A 97 6.80 -18.48 -18.93
C GLU A 97 8.26 -18.10 -19.24
N TYR A 98 8.58 -17.51 -20.40
CA TYR A 98 9.98 -17.13 -20.69
C TYR A 98 10.50 -15.94 -19.87
N CYS A 99 9.64 -15.21 -19.14
CA CYS A 99 10.04 -13.99 -18.43
C CYS A 99 10.13 -14.11 -16.89
N ASN A 100 9.66 -15.21 -16.29
CA ASN A 100 9.42 -15.31 -14.83
C ASN A 100 10.02 -16.56 -14.17
N VAL A 101 11.12 -17.09 -14.70
CA VAL A 101 11.83 -18.20 -14.05
C VAL A 101 12.64 -17.67 -12.86
N GLY A 102 12.02 -17.54 -11.68
CA GLY A 102 12.74 -17.38 -10.41
C GLY A 102 12.10 -16.47 -9.34
N SER A 103 11.15 -15.59 -9.69
CA SER A 103 10.52 -14.68 -8.73
C SER A 103 9.00 -14.80 -8.77
N LYS A 104 8.37 -15.04 -7.60
CA LYS A 104 6.91 -15.05 -7.41
C LYS A 104 6.36 -13.62 -7.48
N THR A 105 6.49 -12.95 -8.62
CA THR A 105 5.94 -11.61 -8.88
C THR A 105 5.12 -11.61 -10.15
N PHE A 106 4.04 -10.86 -10.14
CA PHE A 106 3.16 -10.60 -11.28
C PHE A 106 3.59 -9.34 -12.06
N LEU A 107 4.52 -8.55 -11.51
CA LEU A 107 5.11 -7.36 -12.13
C LEU A 107 6.43 -7.69 -12.86
N THR A 108 6.99 -6.71 -13.58
CA THR A 108 8.31 -6.89 -14.21
C THR A 108 9.39 -7.25 -13.18
N ASN A 109 10.37 -8.05 -13.59
CA ASN A 109 11.55 -8.36 -12.78
C ASN A 109 12.74 -7.42 -13.05
N HIS A 110 12.58 -6.44 -13.94
CA HIS A 110 13.66 -5.55 -14.35
C HIS A 110 14.27 -4.78 -13.16
N PRO A 111 15.60 -4.62 -13.05
CA PRO A 111 16.25 -3.93 -11.92
C PRO A 111 15.74 -2.49 -11.69
N ALA A 112 15.44 -1.77 -12.78
CA ALA A 112 14.83 -0.44 -12.72
C ALA A 112 13.45 -0.39 -12.01
N LYS A 113 12.74 -1.51 -11.82
CA LYS A 113 11.45 -1.56 -11.08
C LYS A 113 11.55 -0.86 -9.73
N LYS A 114 12.62 -1.13 -8.98
CA LYS A 114 12.84 -0.52 -7.66
C LYS A 114 12.90 1.00 -7.76
N PHE A 115 13.62 1.55 -8.73
CA PHE A 115 13.78 2.98 -8.93
C PHE A 115 12.46 3.67 -9.33
N VAL A 116 11.60 2.97 -10.08
CA VAL A 116 10.24 3.46 -10.39
C VAL A 116 9.40 3.59 -9.12
N PHE A 117 9.35 2.55 -8.29
CA PHE A 117 8.64 2.59 -7.01
C PHE A 117 9.24 3.63 -6.04
N ASP A 118 10.57 3.71 -5.93
CA ASP A 118 11.25 4.71 -5.11
C ASP A 118 10.89 6.13 -5.57
N PHE A 119 10.80 6.38 -6.87
CA PHE A 119 10.41 7.68 -7.40
C PHE A 119 8.93 8.00 -7.12
N MET A 120 8.00 7.05 -7.32
CA MET A 120 6.60 7.23 -6.94
C MET A 120 6.44 7.52 -5.44
N ARG A 121 7.22 6.84 -4.58
CA ARG A 121 7.24 7.14 -3.15
C ARG A 121 7.71 8.57 -2.87
N VAL A 122 8.79 9.03 -3.49
CA VAL A 122 9.25 10.43 -3.35
C VAL A 122 8.13 11.41 -3.70
N LEU A 123 7.44 11.19 -4.84
CA LEU A 123 6.31 12.03 -5.23
C LEU A 123 5.18 12.03 -4.18
N ILE A 124 4.85 10.89 -3.58
CA ILE A 124 3.85 10.79 -2.51
C ILE A 124 4.30 11.58 -1.29
N ILE A 125 5.52 11.32 -0.81
CA ILE A 125 6.05 11.90 0.43
C ILE A 125 6.12 13.42 0.35
N ASP A 126 6.64 13.96 -0.76
CA ASP A 126 6.77 15.40 -0.94
C ASP A 126 5.40 16.10 -1.02
N ASN A 127 4.37 15.39 -1.48
CA ASN A 127 3.00 15.89 -1.51
C ASN A 127 2.26 15.85 -0.18
N LEU A 128 2.74 15.07 0.81
CA LEU A 128 2.09 15.02 2.12
C LEU A 128 2.13 16.39 2.82
N CYS A 129 3.15 17.20 2.56
CA CYS A 129 3.27 18.53 3.15
C CYS A 129 2.40 19.59 2.47
N LEU A 130 1.86 19.32 1.27
CA LEU A 130 1.16 20.29 0.45
C LEU A 130 -0.35 20.22 0.66
N THR A 131 -1.02 21.38 0.69
CA THR A 131 -2.47 21.44 0.71
C THR A 131 -2.97 21.10 -0.69
N PRO A 132 -3.80 20.06 -0.87
CA PRO A 132 -4.39 19.78 -2.18
C PRO A 132 -5.21 20.99 -2.65
N ALA A 133 -5.11 21.35 -3.92
CA ALA A 133 -6.01 22.35 -4.49
C ALA A 133 -7.46 21.87 -4.32
N SER A 134 -8.43 22.78 -4.13
CA SER A 134 -9.80 22.49 -3.67
C SER A 134 -10.66 21.57 -4.56
N LYS A 135 -10.10 21.00 -5.63
CA LYS A 135 -10.72 20.05 -6.56
C LYS A 135 -9.75 18.96 -7.06
N GLN A 136 -8.51 18.95 -6.56
CA GLN A 136 -7.50 18.03 -7.05
C GLN A 136 -7.60 16.70 -6.31
N THR A 137 -7.69 15.61 -7.06
CA THR A 137 -7.58 14.25 -6.52
C THR A 137 -6.21 14.08 -5.86
N PRO A 138 -6.14 13.61 -4.60
CA PRO A 138 -4.87 13.31 -3.94
C PRO A 138 -3.99 12.39 -4.79
N LEU A 139 -2.68 12.66 -4.83
CA LEU A 139 -1.75 11.89 -5.66
C LEU A 139 -1.75 10.40 -5.33
N ILE A 140 -1.95 10.03 -4.05
CA ILE A 140 -2.06 8.64 -3.64
C ILE A 140 -3.24 7.93 -4.31
N ASP A 141 -4.39 8.59 -4.45
CA ASP A 141 -5.56 7.99 -5.10
C ASP A 141 -5.31 7.79 -6.59
N LEU A 142 -4.74 8.81 -7.25
CA LEU A 142 -4.35 8.71 -8.66
C LEU A 142 -3.39 7.53 -8.89
N LEU A 143 -2.37 7.37 -8.04
CA LEU A 143 -1.44 6.26 -8.15
C LEU A 143 -2.08 4.90 -7.86
N LEU A 144 -2.98 4.80 -6.87
CA LEU A 144 -3.66 3.54 -6.58
C LEU A 144 -4.59 3.10 -7.74
N GLU A 145 -5.03 4.03 -8.58
CA GLU A 145 -5.85 3.79 -9.77
C GLU A 145 -5.02 3.72 -11.08
N ALA A 146 -3.72 3.99 -11.04
CA ALA A 146 -2.83 4.12 -12.21
C ALA A 146 -2.48 2.80 -12.92
N SER A 147 -3.24 1.73 -12.71
CA SER A 147 -3.00 0.44 -13.33
C SER A 147 -3.48 0.42 -14.79
N PRO A 148 -2.73 -0.22 -15.73
CA PRO A 148 -3.17 -0.36 -17.12
C PRO A 148 -4.50 -1.12 -17.25
N GLU A 149 -5.32 -0.77 -18.25
CA GLU A 149 -6.64 -1.38 -18.51
C GLU A 149 -6.63 -2.91 -18.53
N ARG A 150 -5.55 -3.50 -19.07
CA ARG A 150 -5.42 -4.96 -19.19
C ARG A 150 -4.77 -5.64 -17.99
N SER A 151 -4.45 -4.93 -16.92
CA SER A 151 -3.79 -5.51 -15.75
C SER A 151 -4.72 -6.47 -14.99
N THR A 152 -4.19 -7.58 -14.49
CA THR A 152 -4.97 -8.53 -13.67
C THR A 152 -5.13 -8.01 -12.25
N ARG A 153 -6.13 -8.51 -11.51
CA ARG A 153 -6.32 -8.17 -10.09
C ARG A 153 -5.10 -8.50 -9.24
N ALA A 154 -4.38 -9.60 -9.55
CA ALA A 154 -3.14 -9.96 -8.87
C ALA A 154 -2.01 -8.93 -9.10
N GLN A 155 -1.87 -8.43 -10.35
CA GLN A 155 -0.91 -7.38 -10.67
C GLN A 155 -1.25 -6.07 -9.96
N GLN A 156 -2.52 -5.67 -9.96
CA GLN A 156 -2.98 -4.47 -9.28
C GLN A 156 -2.78 -4.57 -7.76
N LYS A 157 -3.12 -5.72 -7.17
CA LYS A 157 -2.91 -6.03 -5.74
C LYS A 157 -1.43 -5.91 -5.37
N GLU A 158 -0.54 -6.53 -6.14
CA GLU A 158 0.91 -6.45 -5.89
C GLU A 158 1.42 -5.01 -6.02
N PHE A 159 1.02 -4.29 -7.07
CA PHE A 159 1.41 -2.90 -7.30
C PHE A 159 0.96 -1.96 -6.17
N GLN A 160 -0.33 -1.99 -5.80
CA GLN A 160 -0.87 -1.18 -4.72
C GLN A 160 -0.21 -1.54 -3.38
N THR A 161 0.03 -2.83 -3.12
CA THR A 161 0.75 -3.28 -1.93
C THR A 161 2.15 -2.70 -1.85
N TYR A 162 2.92 -2.74 -2.95
CA TYR A 162 4.28 -2.15 -2.97
C TYR A 162 4.29 -0.67 -2.65
N ILE A 163 3.36 0.11 -3.21
CA ILE A 163 3.28 1.56 -2.96
C ILE A 163 2.96 1.82 -1.48
N LEU A 164 1.90 1.21 -0.97
CA LEU A 164 1.42 1.45 0.39
C LEU A 164 2.46 1.03 1.43
N ASP A 165 3.03 -0.17 1.29
CA ASP A 165 4.06 -0.72 2.17
C ASP A 165 5.31 0.17 2.18
N SER A 166 5.78 0.59 1.00
CA SER A 166 6.97 1.45 0.88
C SER A 166 6.79 2.84 1.49
N VAL A 167 5.58 3.40 1.40
CA VAL A 167 5.24 4.69 2.04
C VAL A 167 5.12 4.51 3.55
N MET A 168 4.46 3.46 4.05
CA MET A 168 4.37 3.16 5.49
C MET A 168 5.75 3.07 6.12
N ASP A 169 6.66 2.30 5.53
CA ASP A 169 8.04 2.14 6.01
C ASP A 169 8.77 3.48 6.08
N HIS A 170 8.62 4.32 5.06
CA HIS A 170 9.29 5.62 5.00
C HIS A 170 8.74 6.60 6.05
N LEU A 171 7.43 6.61 6.28
CA LEU A 171 6.81 7.48 7.29
C LEU A 171 7.27 7.13 8.71
N LEU A 172 7.42 5.84 9.03
CA LEU A 172 7.96 5.41 10.32
C LEU A 172 9.45 5.71 10.42
N ALA A 173 10.24 5.37 9.40
CA ALA A 173 11.68 5.61 9.40
C ALA A 173 12.03 7.10 9.53
N ALA A 174 11.16 7.98 9.05
CA ALA A 174 11.34 9.43 9.14
C ALA A 174 10.81 10.05 10.44
N ASP A 175 10.14 9.27 11.30
CA ASP A 175 9.41 9.77 12.47
C ASP A 175 8.52 10.99 12.14
N VAL A 176 7.80 10.89 11.02
CA VAL A 176 7.21 12.04 10.31
C VAL A 176 6.30 12.93 11.17
N LEU A 177 5.67 12.38 12.21
CA LEU A 177 4.76 13.14 13.08
C LEU A 177 5.44 13.77 14.30
N LEU A 178 6.75 13.61 14.51
CA LEU A 178 7.51 14.34 15.54
C LEU A 178 7.83 15.79 15.13
N GLY A 179 7.72 16.11 13.84
CA GLY A 179 7.89 17.43 13.23
C GLY A 179 9.32 17.98 13.27
N GLU A 180 9.74 18.78 14.26
CA GLU A 180 11.11 19.35 14.25
C GLU A 180 12.18 18.29 14.50
N ASP A 181 11.83 17.26 15.27
CA ASP A 181 12.65 16.06 15.48
C ASP A 181 12.48 15.01 14.37
N ALA A 182 11.63 15.26 13.36
CA ALA A 182 11.45 14.35 12.24
C ALA A 182 12.58 14.48 11.22
N SER A 183 12.93 13.38 10.57
CA SER A 183 13.95 13.38 9.50
C SER A 183 13.44 13.97 8.18
N LEU A 184 12.14 14.24 8.09
CA LEU A 184 11.48 14.77 6.90
C LEU A 184 11.26 16.28 7.06
N PRO A 185 11.97 17.13 6.29
CA PRO A 185 11.78 18.57 6.38
C PRO A 185 10.41 18.96 5.81
N ILE A 186 9.69 19.86 6.48
CA ILE A 186 8.47 20.42 5.91
C ILE A 186 8.85 21.25 4.68
N THR A 187 8.40 20.82 3.51
CA THR A 187 8.67 21.50 2.23
C THR A 187 8.18 22.95 2.28
N SER A 188 8.89 23.86 1.58
CA SER A 188 8.51 25.28 1.51
C SER A 188 7.04 25.45 1.06
N GLY A 189 6.23 26.14 1.85
CA GLY A 189 4.79 26.31 1.63
C GLY A 189 3.90 25.21 2.24
N GLY A 190 4.50 24.22 2.91
CA GLY A 190 3.78 23.18 3.64
C GLY A 190 3.43 23.55 5.08
N SER A 191 2.51 22.80 5.68
CA SER A 191 2.10 22.97 7.08
C SER A 191 2.11 21.63 7.81
N TYR A 192 2.57 21.61 9.07
CA TYR A 192 2.56 20.43 9.90
C TYR A 192 1.14 19.85 10.09
N GLN A 193 0.12 20.72 10.18
CA GLN A 193 -1.27 20.27 10.26
C GLN A 193 -1.70 19.52 8.99
N VAL A 194 -1.28 20.02 7.84
CA VAL A 194 -1.59 19.43 6.53
C VAL A 194 -0.88 18.09 6.40
N LEU A 195 0.39 18.02 6.82
CA LEU A 195 1.15 16.77 6.89
C LEU A 195 0.42 15.72 7.73
N VAL A 196 0.01 16.05 8.96
CA VAL A 196 -0.73 15.13 9.85
C VAL A 196 -2.01 14.65 9.16
N ASN A 197 -2.81 15.56 8.61
CA ASN A 197 -4.07 15.22 7.96
C ASN A 197 -3.86 14.30 6.75
N ASN A 198 -2.84 14.58 5.93
CA ASN A 198 -2.52 13.77 4.76
C ASN A 198 -1.94 12.41 5.14
N VAL A 199 -1.18 12.30 6.23
CA VAL A 199 -0.72 11.02 6.79
C VAL A 199 -1.90 10.20 7.30
N PHE A 200 -2.86 10.82 8.00
CA PHE A 200 -4.06 10.11 8.46
C PHE A 200 -4.94 9.67 7.29
N TYR A 201 -5.07 10.51 6.27
CA TYR A 201 -5.75 10.15 5.03
C TYR A 201 -5.07 8.98 4.32
N PHE A 202 -3.74 9.00 4.20
CA PHE A 202 -2.96 7.89 3.67
C PHE A 202 -3.24 6.60 4.45
N THR A 203 -3.19 6.64 5.79
CA THR A 203 -3.50 5.48 6.63
C THR A 203 -4.92 4.97 6.36
N GLN A 204 -5.90 5.86 6.20
CA GLN A 204 -7.27 5.48 5.81
C GLN A 204 -7.29 4.73 4.48
N ARG A 205 -6.55 5.17 3.46
CA ARG A 205 -6.43 4.46 2.17
C ARG A 205 -5.81 3.07 2.34
N VAL A 206 -4.79 2.91 3.18
CA VAL A 206 -4.22 1.59 3.48
C VAL A 206 -5.27 0.67 4.09
N VAL A 207 -6.02 1.16 5.08
CA VAL A 207 -7.12 0.41 5.71
C VAL A 207 -8.18 0.03 4.68
N ASP A 208 -8.59 0.95 3.81
CA ASP A 208 -9.57 0.67 2.77
C ASP A 208 -9.07 -0.41 1.79
N LYS A 209 -7.79 -0.37 1.40
CA LYS A 209 -7.19 -1.42 0.55
C LYS A 209 -7.04 -2.75 1.26
N LEU A 210 -6.82 -2.77 2.58
CA LEU A 210 -6.86 -3.98 3.39
C LEU A 210 -8.26 -4.63 3.36
N TRP A 211 -9.31 -3.85 3.60
CA TRP A 211 -10.69 -4.35 3.55
C TRP A 211 -11.14 -4.78 2.15
N GLN A 212 -10.61 -4.16 1.09
CA GLN A 212 -10.84 -4.54 -0.31
C GLN A 212 -10.06 -5.79 -0.75
N GLY A 213 -9.15 -6.32 0.08
CA GLY A 213 -8.26 -7.43 -0.28
C GLY A 213 -7.16 -7.05 -1.28
N MET A 214 -6.89 -5.74 -1.45
CA MET A 214 -5.89 -5.19 -2.38
C MET A 214 -4.53 -4.90 -1.72
N PHE A 215 -4.49 -4.85 -0.39
CA PHE A 215 -3.26 -4.77 0.39
C PHE A 215 -2.89 -6.15 0.93
N ASN A 216 -1.85 -6.76 0.38
CA ASN A 216 -1.46 -8.15 0.64
C ASN A 216 -0.36 -8.26 1.70
N LYS A 217 -0.55 -7.64 2.86
CA LYS A 217 0.29 -7.76 4.04
C LYS A 217 -0.56 -8.08 5.27
N GLU A 218 0.09 -8.58 6.32
CA GLU A 218 -0.59 -8.88 7.58
C GLU A 218 -1.17 -7.62 8.21
N SER A 219 -2.42 -7.67 8.66
CA SER A 219 -3.09 -6.55 9.35
C SER A 219 -2.36 -6.11 10.61
N LYS A 220 -1.61 -7.00 11.25
CA LYS A 220 -0.73 -6.68 12.38
C LYS A 220 0.26 -5.56 12.05
N LEU A 221 0.87 -5.58 10.86
CA LEU A 221 1.80 -4.55 10.41
C LEU A 221 1.12 -3.17 10.37
N LEU A 222 -0.13 -3.12 9.89
CA LEU A 222 -0.90 -1.89 9.83
C LEU A 222 -1.32 -1.40 11.24
N ILE A 223 -1.62 -2.31 12.16
CA ILE A 223 -1.87 -1.97 13.57
C ILE A 223 -0.62 -1.35 14.19
N ASP A 224 0.53 -2.01 14.06
CA ASP A 224 1.79 -1.55 14.63
C ASP A 224 2.21 -0.18 14.04
N PHE A 225 2.04 0.01 12.73
CA PHE A 225 2.20 1.29 12.05
C PHE A 225 1.31 2.38 12.66
N THR A 226 0.01 2.10 12.79
CA THR A 226 -0.97 3.07 13.30
C THR A 226 -0.69 3.44 14.77
N LEU A 227 -0.30 2.47 15.60
CA LEU A 227 0.08 2.69 16.99
C LEU A 227 1.31 3.61 17.10
N GLN A 228 2.32 3.42 16.24
CA GLN A 228 3.50 4.29 16.20
C GLN A 228 3.15 5.73 15.78
N LEU A 229 2.30 5.92 14.77
CA LEU A 229 1.83 7.25 14.39
C LEU A 229 1.06 7.96 15.53
N ILE A 230 0.20 7.24 16.25
CA ILE A 230 -0.50 7.79 17.43
C ILE A 230 0.51 8.16 18.52
N ALA A 231 1.52 7.33 18.76
CA ALA A 231 2.56 7.61 19.74
C ALA A 231 3.36 8.87 19.38
N GLN A 232 3.79 9.01 18.12
CA GLN A 232 4.46 10.21 17.62
C GLN A 232 3.59 11.46 17.78
N SER A 233 2.31 11.40 17.37
CA SER A 233 1.37 12.51 17.46
C SER A 233 1.14 12.99 18.90
N LYS A 234 1.02 12.05 19.85
CA LYS A 234 0.80 12.37 21.27
C LYS A 234 2.00 13.06 21.92
N ARG A 235 3.22 12.70 21.53
CA ARG A 235 4.45 13.32 22.09
C ARG A 235 4.53 14.80 21.79
N ARG A 236 4.06 15.22 20.62
CA ARG A 236 4.11 16.63 20.17
C ARG A 236 3.05 17.51 20.83
N SER A 237 2.05 16.94 21.51
CA SER A 237 1.13 17.64 22.43
C SER A 237 0.54 18.96 21.92
N GLN A 238 0.08 18.99 20.67
CA GLN A 238 -0.71 20.10 20.12
C GLN A 238 -2.09 19.59 19.72
N GLY A 239 -3.13 20.43 19.81
CA GLY A 239 -4.57 20.11 19.68
C GLY A 239 -5.07 19.52 18.36
N LEU A 240 -4.31 18.60 17.78
CA LEU A 240 -4.67 17.71 16.69
C LEU A 240 -5.79 16.79 17.17
N SER A 241 -6.87 16.72 16.39
CA SER A 241 -7.80 15.60 16.53
C SER A 241 -7.09 14.32 16.09
N LEU A 242 -7.14 13.30 16.93
CA LEU A 242 -6.64 11.95 16.61
C LEU A 242 -7.78 11.04 16.16
N ASP A 243 -9.00 11.56 15.98
CA ASP A 243 -10.19 10.74 15.74
C ASP A 243 -10.05 9.93 14.45
N ALA A 244 -9.51 10.53 13.38
CA ALA A 244 -9.29 9.85 12.10
C ALA A 244 -8.32 8.66 12.23
N ILE A 245 -7.20 8.83 12.96
CA ILE A 245 -6.21 7.77 13.12
C ILE A 245 -6.69 6.68 14.10
N TYR A 246 -7.46 7.05 15.12
CA TYR A 246 -8.15 6.09 15.99
C TYR A 246 -9.19 5.29 15.22
N HIS A 247 -9.96 5.93 14.33
CA HIS A 247 -10.92 5.24 13.48
C HIS A 247 -10.23 4.24 12.53
N CYS A 248 -9.06 4.59 11.99
CA CYS A 248 -8.23 3.65 11.23
C CYS A 248 -7.79 2.45 12.08
N LEU A 249 -7.29 2.68 13.29
CA LEU A 249 -6.91 1.63 14.23
C LEU A 249 -8.08 0.70 14.54
N ASN A 250 -9.24 1.27 14.84
CA ASN A 250 -10.48 0.55 15.15
C ASN A 250 -10.89 -0.37 14.01
N ARG A 251 -10.92 0.16 12.78
CA ARG A 251 -11.26 -0.62 11.57
C ARG A 251 -10.27 -1.75 11.32
N THR A 252 -8.97 -1.55 11.55
CA THR A 252 -7.97 -2.62 11.38
C THR A 252 -8.07 -3.70 12.47
N ILE A 253 -8.38 -3.32 13.71
CA ILE A 253 -8.64 -4.27 14.79
C ILE A 253 -9.89 -5.10 14.48
N LEU A 254 -10.98 -4.46 14.04
CA LEU A 254 -12.19 -5.16 13.63
C LEU A 254 -11.93 -6.10 12.45
N TYR A 255 -11.14 -5.67 11.47
CA TYR A 255 -10.71 -6.53 10.37
C TYR A 255 -10.08 -7.82 10.90
N GLN A 256 -9.11 -7.70 11.81
CA GLN A 256 -8.40 -8.85 12.40
C GLN A 256 -9.34 -9.82 13.12
N PHE A 257 -10.28 -9.32 13.93
CA PHE A 257 -11.14 -10.18 14.76
C PHE A 257 -12.42 -10.65 14.04
N SER A 258 -12.83 -10.01 12.95
CA SER A 258 -14.00 -10.42 12.16
C SER A 258 -13.74 -11.63 11.26
N ARG A 259 -12.48 -12.00 11.05
CA ARG A 259 -12.08 -13.07 10.13
C ARG A 259 -12.23 -14.46 10.77
N PRO A 260 -12.52 -15.51 9.99
CA PRO A 260 -12.59 -16.87 10.52
C PRO A 260 -11.20 -17.40 10.88
N HIS A 261 -11.05 -18.00 12.06
CA HIS A 261 -9.77 -18.56 12.56
C HIS A 261 -9.84 -20.09 12.68
N LYS A 262 -9.93 -20.78 11.53
CA LYS A 262 -10.23 -22.22 11.48
C LYS A 262 -8.99 -23.13 11.55
N THR A 263 -7.84 -22.66 11.12
CA THR A 263 -6.59 -23.44 11.06
C THR A 263 -5.69 -23.17 12.27
N VAL A 264 -4.79 -24.10 12.60
CA VAL A 264 -3.83 -23.93 13.71
C VAL A 264 -3.00 -22.65 13.58
N PRO A 265 -2.40 -22.32 12.41
CA PRO A 265 -1.67 -21.06 12.24
C PRO A 265 -2.55 -19.82 12.53
N GLN A 266 -3.82 -19.85 12.14
CA GLN A 266 -4.75 -18.75 12.41
C GLN A 266 -5.10 -18.63 13.89
N GLN A 267 -5.25 -19.75 14.59
CA GLN A 267 -5.48 -19.74 16.03
C GLN A 267 -4.29 -19.16 16.79
N VAL A 268 -3.06 -19.46 16.34
CA VAL A 268 -1.85 -18.84 16.89
C VAL A 268 -1.83 -17.33 16.63
N ALA A 269 -2.10 -16.90 15.38
CA ALA A 269 -2.19 -15.48 15.03
C ALA A 269 -3.29 -14.74 15.81
N LEU A 270 -4.39 -15.42 16.13
CA LEU A 270 -5.46 -14.88 16.96
C LEU A 270 -4.98 -14.62 18.40
N LEU A 271 -4.23 -15.55 18.99
CA LEU A 271 -3.66 -15.37 20.33
C LEU A 271 -2.72 -14.16 20.36
N ASP A 272 -1.90 -13.98 19.33
CA ASP A 272 -1.04 -12.80 19.19
C ASP A 272 -1.85 -11.51 19.05
N SER A 273 -2.99 -11.57 18.35
CA SER A 273 -3.91 -10.43 18.20
C SER A 273 -4.59 -10.06 19.53
N LEU A 274 -5.05 -11.04 20.31
CA LEU A 274 -5.61 -10.85 21.65
C LEU A 274 -4.57 -10.28 22.62
N ARG A 275 -3.33 -10.77 22.53
CA ARG A 275 -2.21 -10.24 23.31
C ARG A 275 -1.94 -8.78 22.96
N MET A 276 -1.91 -8.44 21.68
CA MET A 276 -1.73 -7.05 21.22
C MET A 276 -2.80 -6.13 21.80
N LEU A 277 -4.07 -6.56 21.78
CA LEU A 277 -5.18 -5.80 22.35
C LEU A 277 -5.00 -5.59 23.86
N THR A 278 -4.56 -6.64 24.57
CA THR A 278 -4.32 -6.58 26.03
C THR A 278 -3.16 -5.64 26.38
N VAL A 279 -2.06 -5.70 25.63
CA VAL A 279 -0.88 -4.84 25.82
C VAL A 279 -1.23 -3.38 25.57
N ASN A 280 -2.02 -3.09 24.53
CA ASN A 280 -2.39 -1.73 24.12
C ASN A 280 -3.75 -1.27 24.67
N ARG A 281 -4.32 -1.97 25.66
CA ARG A 281 -5.69 -1.75 26.17
C ARG A 281 -5.97 -0.31 26.59
N THR A 282 -4.99 0.39 27.15
CA THR A 282 -5.15 1.78 27.63
C THR A 282 -5.27 2.77 26.48
N LEU A 283 -4.70 2.43 25.32
CA LEU A 283 -4.79 3.23 24.11
C LEU A 283 -6.06 2.88 23.33
N ILE A 284 -6.36 1.58 23.20
CA ILE A 284 -7.48 1.07 22.40
C ILE A 284 -8.83 1.25 23.10
N LEU A 285 -8.91 0.99 24.40
CA LEU A 285 -10.14 1.08 25.20
C LEU A 285 -10.11 2.28 26.17
N GLY A 286 -9.17 3.20 25.96
CA GLY A 286 -9.02 4.40 26.77
C GLY A 286 -9.96 5.54 26.35
N PRO A 287 -10.04 6.61 27.15
CA PRO A 287 -10.96 7.73 26.91
C PRO A 287 -10.68 8.52 25.62
N ALA A 288 -9.46 8.41 25.08
CA ALA A 288 -9.12 9.03 23.79
C ALA A 288 -9.77 8.31 22.60
N ASN A 289 -10.08 7.01 22.72
CA ASN A 289 -10.76 6.22 21.70
C ASN A 289 -12.20 5.96 22.14
N HIS A 290 -13.07 6.91 21.85
CA HIS A 290 -14.41 7.00 22.43
C HIS A 290 -15.53 6.55 21.47
N ASP A 291 -15.16 5.90 20.36
CA ASP A 291 -16.09 5.38 19.36
C ASP A 291 -16.90 4.21 19.93
N GLN A 292 -18.19 4.46 20.20
CA GLN A 292 -19.10 3.46 20.79
C GLN A 292 -19.45 2.31 19.83
N GLU A 293 -19.49 2.59 18.52
CA GLU A 293 -19.76 1.56 17.51
C GLU A 293 -18.61 0.56 17.47
N PHE A 294 -17.37 1.06 17.52
CA PHE A 294 -16.19 0.21 17.61
C PHE A 294 -16.24 -0.74 18.82
N ILE A 295 -16.52 -0.22 20.01
CA ILE A 295 -16.58 -1.04 21.24
C ILE A 295 -17.66 -2.13 21.12
N SER A 296 -18.81 -1.78 20.56
CA SER A 296 -19.92 -2.72 20.35
C SER A 296 -19.56 -3.82 19.35
N CYS A 297 -18.97 -3.46 18.22
CA CYS A 297 -18.51 -4.41 17.20
C CYS A 297 -17.38 -5.31 17.73
N LEU A 298 -16.43 -4.75 18.47
CA LEU A 298 -15.32 -5.51 19.07
C LEU A 298 -15.85 -6.52 20.09
N ALA A 299 -16.78 -6.11 20.96
CA ALA A 299 -17.43 -7.00 21.91
C ALA A 299 -18.15 -8.15 21.18
N HIS A 300 -18.86 -7.86 20.10
CA HIS A 300 -19.51 -8.87 19.27
C HIS A 300 -18.49 -9.88 18.69
N CYS A 301 -17.38 -9.40 18.10
CA CYS A 301 -16.33 -10.28 17.60
C CYS A 301 -15.76 -11.18 18.70
N LEU A 302 -15.45 -10.63 19.88
CA LEU A 302 -14.89 -11.40 21.00
C LEU A 302 -15.88 -12.44 21.55
N ILE A 303 -17.18 -12.11 21.61
CA ILE A 303 -18.22 -13.05 22.02
C ILE A 303 -18.35 -14.21 21.03
N ASN A 304 -18.32 -13.93 19.71
CA ASN A 304 -18.36 -14.98 18.69
C ASN A 304 -17.16 -15.91 18.79
N LEU A 305 -15.95 -15.36 19.00
CA LEU A 305 -14.73 -16.14 19.22
C LEU A 305 -14.84 -17.03 20.45
N TYR A 306 -15.36 -16.50 21.56
CA TYR A 306 -15.60 -17.28 22.78
C TYR A 306 -16.64 -18.41 22.56
N ALA A 307 -17.69 -18.12 21.80
CA ALA A 307 -18.72 -19.09 21.45
C ALA A 307 -18.27 -20.13 20.40
N GLY A 308 -17.03 -20.03 19.89
CA GLY A 308 -16.48 -20.92 18.86
C GLY A 308 -17.12 -20.73 17.48
N ARG A 309 -17.60 -19.52 17.17
CA ARG A 309 -18.24 -19.15 15.90
C ARG A 309 -17.31 -18.38 14.99
#